data_AF-A0A923M6A9-F1
#
_entry.id   AF-A0A923M6A9-F1
#
_cell.length_a   1.000
_cell.length_b   1.000
_cell.length_c   1.000
_cell.angle_alpha   90.00
_cell.angle_beta   90.00
_cell.angle_gamma   90.00
#
_symmetry.space_group_name_H-M   'P 1'
#
loop_
_entity.id
_entity.type
_entity.pdbx_description
1 polymer ?
#
loop_
_entity_poly.entity_id
_entity_poly.type
_entity_poly.pdbx_seq_one_letter_code
_entity_poly.pdbx_strand_id
1 'polypeptide(L)' 'MEQEMLSTVDGYRAMVFFIEHLFEMTRSDDLAGILGGLQVAADGRPMDPAAWTDWLDAVSRARLNSHSDEL' A
#
# COMPACT_ATOMS: atom_id res chain seq x y z
N MET A 1 -15.44 -5.88 15.34
CA MET A 1 -15.06 -5.38 14.01
C MET A 1 -14.96 -6.58 13.10
N GLU A 2 -15.61 -6.55 11.93
CA GLU A 2 -15.43 -7.60 10.93
C GLU A 2 -13.96 -7.59 10.48
N GLN A 3 -13.28 -8.72 10.64
CA GLN A 3 -11.94 -8.89 10.09
C GLN A 3 -12.09 -9.25 8.62
N GLU A 4 -11.97 -8.25 7.75
CA GLU A 4 -11.97 -8.46 6.32
C GLU A 4 -10.53 -8.77 5.87
N MET A 5 -10.32 -9.96 5.29
CA MET A 5 -9.01 -10.33 4.74
C MET A 5 -8.86 -9.79 3.33
N LEU A 6 -7.95 -8.84 3.15
CA LEU A 6 -7.55 -8.34 1.84
C LEU A 6 -6.46 -9.20 1.22
N SER A 7 -6.54 -9.37 -0.10
CA SER A 7 -5.40 -9.90 -0.86
C SER A 7 -4.23 -8.90 -0.81
N THR A 8 -3.00 -9.34 -1.10
CA THR A 8 -1.85 -8.42 -1.15
C THR A 8 -2.03 -7.34 -2.22
N VAL A 9 -2.73 -7.65 -3.32
CA VAL A 9 -3.05 -6.70 -4.39
C VAL A 9 -4.10 -5.69 -3.92
N ASP A 10 -5.15 -6.15 -3.23
CA ASP A 10 -6.19 -5.24 -2.71
C ASP A 10 -5.64 -4.33 -1.61
N GLY A 11 -4.75 -4.85 -0.76
CA GLY A 11 -4.03 -4.03 0.21
C GLY A 11 -3.18 -2.94 -0.45
N TYR A 12 -2.50 -3.26 -1.55
CA TYR A 12 -1.71 -2.28 -2.30
C TYR A 12 -2.63 -1.19 -2.88
N ARG A 13 -3.73 -1.59 -3.53
CA ARG A 13 -4.72 -0.64 -4.08
C ARG A 13 -5.33 0.24 -3.00
N ALA A 14 -5.67 -0.33 -1.85
CA ALA A 14 -6.18 0.44 -0.71
C ALA A 14 -5.16 1.48 -0.23
N MET A 15 -3.88 1.10 -0.15
CA MET A 15 -2.80 2.03 0.21
C MET A 15 -2.67 3.16 -0.82
N VAL A 16 -2.71 2.87 -2.13
CA VAL A 16 -2.67 3.91 -3.17
C VAL A 16 -3.84 4.87 -3.05
N PHE A 17 -5.08 4.36 -2.97
CA PHE A 17 -6.28 5.19 -2.84
C PHE A 17 -6.25 6.07 -1.59
N PHE A 18 -5.71 5.56 -0.48
CA PHE A 18 -5.57 6.34 0.73
C PHE A 18 -4.59 7.52 0.56
N ILE A 19 -3.46 7.30 -0.11
CA ILE A 19 -2.47 8.36 -0.38
C ILE A 19 -3.03 9.37 -1.39
N GLU A 20 -3.77 8.91 -2.41
CA GLU A 20 -4.48 9.79 -3.36
C GLU A 20 -5.44 10.74 -2.64
N HIS A 21 -6.24 10.20 -1.71
CA HIS A 21 -7.14 11.01 -0.90
C HIS A 21 -6.39 12.07 -0.08
N LEU A 22 -5.26 11.72 0.54
CA LEU A 22 -4.43 12.68 1.28
C LEU A 22 -3.85 13.77 0.34
N PHE A 23 -3.44 13.40 -0.87
CA PHE A 23 -2.99 14.36 -1.87
C PHE A 23 -4.12 15.31 -2.29
N GLU A 24 -5.34 14.81 -2.51
CA GLU A 24 -6.49 15.65 -2.86
C GLU A 24 -6.80 16.70 -1.78
N MET A 25 -6.68 16.29 -0.51
CA MET A 25 -6.90 17.16 0.65
C MET A 25 -5.80 18.20 0.86
N THR A 26 -4.54 17.82 0.67
CA THR A 26 -3.39 18.64 1.07
C THR A 26 -2.70 19.36 -0.09
N ARG A 27 -2.84 18.83 -1.31
CA ARG A 27 -2.10 19.24 -2.51
C ARG A 27 -0.57 19.25 -2.30
N SER A 28 -0.07 18.36 -1.44
CA SER A 28 1.36 18.23 -1.16
C SER A 28 2.13 17.71 -2.39
N ASP A 29 3.16 18.44 -2.81
CA ASP A 29 4.06 18.02 -3.89
C ASP A 29 4.82 16.73 -3.56
N ASP A 30 5.13 16.50 -2.29
CA ASP A 30 5.76 15.25 -1.84
C ASP A 30 4.85 14.05 -2.09
N LEU A 31 3.55 14.19 -1.79
CA LEU A 31 2.57 13.14 -2.08
C LEU A 31 2.39 12.95 -3.59
N ALA A 32 2.44 14.02 -4.39
CA ALA A 32 2.41 13.91 -5.84
C ALA A 32 3.60 13.10 -6.38
N GLY A 33 4.81 13.34 -5.85
CA GLY A 33 6.01 12.58 -6.19
C GLY A 33 5.90 11.10 -5.83
N ILE A 34 5.38 10.80 -4.63
CA ILE A 34 5.15 9.42 -4.18
C ILE A 34 4.13 8.72 -5.08
N LEU A 35 2.99 9.34 -5.36
CA LEU A 35 1.95 8.78 -6.24
C LEU A 35 2.47 8.49 -7.65
N GLY A 36 3.38 9.32 -8.16
CA GLY A 36 4.05 9.07 -9.43
C GLY A 36 4.84 7.75 -9.46
N GLY A 37 5.40 7.32 -8.32
CA GLY A 37 6.09 6.03 -8.19
C GLY A 37 5.17 4.84 -7.87
N LEU A 38 3.92 5.08 -7.51
CA LEU A 38 2.94 4.06 -7.12
C LEU A 38 1.94 3.70 -8.23
N GLN A 39 2.29 4.00 -9.49
CA GLN A 39 1.43 3.73 -10.63
C GLN A 39 1.01 2.26 -10.67
N VAL A 40 -0.30 2.04 -10.79
CA VAL A 40 -0.92 0.72 -10.78
C VAL A 40 -1.18 0.26 -12.21
N ALA A 41 -0.74 -0.94 -12.56
CA ALA A 41 -1.04 -1.61 -13.82
C ALA A 41 -2.50 -2.11 -13.86
N ALA A 42 -2.93 -2.59 -15.02
CA ALA A 42 -4.30 -3.09 -15.22
C ALA A 42 -4.64 -4.31 -14.33
N ASP A 43 -3.63 -5.04 -13.84
CA ASP A 43 -3.79 -6.19 -12.95
C ASP A 43 -3.80 -5.81 -11.45
N GLY A 44 -3.74 -4.51 -11.13
CA GLY A 44 -3.77 -4.00 -9.76
C GLY A 44 -2.40 -3.97 -9.05
N ARG A 45 -1.33 -4.38 -9.72
CA ARG A 45 0.05 -4.38 -9.17
C ARG A 45 0.78 -3.09 -9.56
N PRO A 46 1.87 -2.73 -8.85
CA PRO A 46 2.73 -1.63 -9.27
C PRO A 46 3.31 -1.89 -10.67
N MET A 47 3.43 -0.83 -11.47
CA MET A 47 4.12 -0.84 -12.76
C MET A 47 5.61 -1.16 -12.62
N ASP A 48 6.22 -0.78 -11.49
CA ASP A 48 7.60 -1.09 -11.15
C ASP A 48 7.69 -2.40 -10.33
N PRO A 49 8.37 -3.45 -10.82
CA PRO A 49 8.60 -4.68 -10.07
C PRO A 49 9.34 -4.50 -8.73
N ALA A 50 10.19 -3.47 -8.60
CA ALA A 50 10.89 -3.16 -7.35
C ALA A 50 9.89 -2.71 -6.27
N ALA A 51 8.97 -1.81 -6.63
CA ALA A 51 7.92 -1.35 -5.72
C ALA A 51 7.01 -2.51 -5.24
N TRP A 52 6.79 -3.54 -6.07
CA TRP A 52 6.05 -4.72 -5.65
C TRP A 52 6.80 -5.54 -4.59
N THR A 53 8.12 -5.64 -4.75
CA THR A 53 8.97 -6.34 -3.78
C THR A 53 8.97 -5.62 -2.44
N ASP A 54 9.12 -4.28 -2.46
CA ASP A 54 9.06 -3.45 -1.25
C ASP A 54 7.69 -3.54 -0.55
N TRP A 55 6.60 -3.59 -1.32
CA TRP A 55 5.25 -3.79 -0.78
C TRP A 55 5.11 -5.16 -0.09
N LEU A 56 5.58 -6.23 -0.71
CA LEU A 56 5.52 -7.58 -0.12
C LEU A 56 6.35 -7.69 1.17
N ASP A 57 7.48 -6.99 1.26
CA ASP A 57 8.25 -6.88 2.50
C ASP A 57 7.44 -6.15 3.58
N ALA A 58 6.84 -5.00 3.24
CA ALA A 58 5.99 -4.25 4.17
C ALA A 58 4.80 -5.07 4.69
N VAL A 59 4.12 -5.83 3.83
CA VAL A 59 3.04 -6.76 4.23
C VAL A 59 3.57 -7.86 5.15
N SER A 60 4.74 -8.43 4.85
CA SER A 60 5.35 -9.48 5.68
C SER A 60 5.68 -8.94 7.08
N ARG A 61 6.23 -7.74 7.17
CA ARG A 61 6.51 -7.04 8.44
C ARG A 61 5.24 -6.76 9.23
N ALA A 62 4.17 -6.30 8.58
CA ALA A 62 2.89 -6.04 9.24
C ALA A 62 2.30 -7.32 9.87
N ARG A 63 2.39 -8.45 9.16
CA ARG A 63 1.92 -9.76 9.63
C ARG A 63 2.74 -10.32 10.79
N LEU A 64 4.06 -10.14 10.75
CA LEU A 64 4.96 -10.57 11.82
C LEU A 64 4.67 -9.81 13.12
N ASN A 65 4.46 -8.49 13.04
CA ASN A 65 4.12 -7.68 14.22
C ASN A 65 2.73 -7.99 14.80
N SER A 66 1.85 -8.63 14.03
CA SER A 66 0.53 -9.06 14.54
C SER A 66 0.63 -10.27 15.49
N HIS A 67 1.78 -10.94 15.57
CA HIS A 67 2.02 -12.11 16.43
C HIS A 67 2.89 -11.81 17.66
N SER A 68 3.36 -10.57 17.81
CA SER A 68 4.26 -10.15 18.91
C SER A 68 3.51 -9.61 20.13
N ASP A 69 2.21 -9.34 20.02
CA ASP A 69 1.38 -8.75 21.08
C ASP A 69 0.70 -9.80 21.99
N GLU A 70 1.03 -11.09 21.83
CA GLU A 70 0.41 -12.20 22.59
C GLU A 70 1.36 -12.96 23.55
N LEU A 71 2.51 -12.38 23.91
CA LEU A 71 3.45 -12.91 24.95
C LEU A 71 3.69 -11.89 26.07
#